data_AF-A0A9J7BUM3-F1
#
_entry.id   AF-A0A9J7BUM3-F1
#
_cell.length_a   1.000
_cell.length_b   1.000
_cell.length_c   1.000
_cell.angle_alpha   90.00
_cell.angle_beta   90.00
_cell.angle_gamma   90.00
#
_symmetry.space_group_name_H-M   'P 1'
#
loop_
_entity.id
_entity.type
_entity.pdbx_description
1 polymer ?
#
loop_
_entity_poly.entity_id
_entity_poly.type
_entity_poly.pdbx_seq_one_letter_code
_entity_poly.pdbx_strand_id
1 'polypeptide(L)'
;MNCVEMSLAIRERARALRDADQGLTIGQLADAGELLVVLARIVEGKDVERAFGRPGDWGYSHPIGRALAAREDSEREAAKR
;
A
#
# COMPACT_ATOMS: atom_id res chain seq x y z
N MET A 1 -9.09 -3.52 7.91
CA MET A 1 -7.84 -2.78 8.18
C MET A 1 -8.12 -1.30 8.04
N ASN A 2 -8.02 -0.53 9.12
CA ASN A 2 -8.17 0.92 9.07
C ASN A 2 -6.87 1.59 8.58
N CYS A 3 -6.93 2.88 8.28
CA CYS A 3 -5.83 3.63 7.64
C CYS A 3 -4.58 3.73 8.53
N VAL A 4 -4.78 3.71 9.86
CA VAL A 4 -3.70 3.71 10.84
C VAL A 4 -2.98 2.36 10.82
N GLU A 5 -3.72 1.25 10.82
CA GLU A 5 -3.16 -0.10 10.72
C GLU A 5 -2.37 -0.28 9.41
N MET A 6 -2.87 0.27 8.32
CA MET A 6 -2.19 0.22 7.02
C MET A 6 -0.91 1.08 6.99
N SER A 7 -0.95 2.30 7.53
CA SER A 7 0.25 3.14 7.67
C SER A 7 1.33 2.43 8.49
N LEU A 8 0.95 1.80 9.60
CA LEU A 8 1.86 1.00 10.43
C LEU A 8 2.44 -0.19 9.67
N ALA A 9 1.62 -0.96 8.95
CA ALA A 9 2.07 -2.09 8.16
C ALA A 9 3.10 -1.68 7.08
N ILE A 10 2.87 -0.55 6.42
CA ILE A 10 3.81 -0.01 5.42
C ILE A 10 5.14 0.41 6.08
N ARG A 11 5.09 1.05 7.25
CA ARG A 11 6.30 1.46 8.00
C ARG A 11 7.11 0.25 8.47
N GLU A 12 6.45 -0.80 8.94
CA GLU A 12 7.12 -2.06 9.29
C GLU A 12 7.76 -2.71 8.06
N ARG A 13 7.08 -2.69 6.91
CA ARG A 13 7.68 -3.19 5.66
C ARG A 13 8.90 -2.37 5.24
N ALA A 14 8.87 -1.04 5.40
CA ALA A 14 10.00 -0.16 5.11
C ALA A 14 11.21 -0.45 6.00
N ARG A 15 10.97 -0.78 7.29
CA ARG A 15 12.02 -1.20 8.22
C ARG A 15 12.63 -2.53 7.78
N ALA A 16 11.79 -3.54 7.53
CA ALA A 16 12.23 -4.86 7.12
C ALA A 16 13.01 -4.86 5.79
N LEU A 17 12.75 -3.90 4.91
CA LEU A 17 13.48 -3.72 3.66
C LEU A 17 14.95 -3.33 3.86
N ARG A 18 15.27 -2.63 4.96
CA ARG A 18 16.66 -2.27 5.28
C ARG A 18 17.52 -3.48 5.63
N ASP A 19 16.89 -4.54 6.12
CA ASP A 19 17.55 -5.76 6.59
C ASP A 19 17.45 -6.90 5.57
N ALA A 20 16.85 -6.67 4.40
CA ALA A 20 16.56 -7.71 3.43
C ALA A 20 17.66 -7.87 2.38
N ASP A 21 18.21 -9.08 2.26
CA ASP A 21 19.08 -9.45 1.13
C ASP A 21 18.23 -9.83 -0.09
N GLN A 22 17.87 -8.82 -0.88
CA GLN A 22 17.04 -8.98 -2.09
C GLN A 22 17.84 -8.87 -3.39
N GLY A 23 19.18 -8.96 -3.33
CA GLY A 23 20.03 -8.72 -4.50
C GLY A 23 19.94 -7.29 -5.05
N LEU A 24 19.43 -6.35 -4.25
CA LEU A 24 19.35 -4.93 -4.56
C LEU A 24 20.59 -4.19 -4.03
N THR A 25 20.98 -3.14 -4.73
CA THR A 25 22.01 -2.22 -4.22
C THR A 25 21.51 -1.48 -2.98
N ILE A 26 22.45 -1.00 -2.15
CA ILE A 26 22.13 -0.18 -0.97
C ILE A 26 21.28 1.04 -1.36
N GLY A 27 21.55 1.66 -2.51
CA GLY A 27 20.76 2.79 -3.03
C GLY A 27 19.30 2.41 -3.34
N GLN A 28 19.09 1.28 -4.03
CA GLN A 28 17.73 0.80 -4.35
C GLN A 28 16.93 0.43 -3.09
N LEU A 29 17.58 -0.13 -2.07
CA LEU A 29 16.94 -0.42 -0.79
C LEU A 29 16.56 0.87 -0.04
N ALA A 30 17.42 1.90 -0.09
CA ALA A 30 17.14 3.20 0.50
C ALA A 30 15.95 3.89 -0.20
N ASP A 31 15.95 3.94 -1.53
CA ASP A 31 14.87 4.55 -2.32
C ASP A 31 13.53 3.83 -2.09
N ALA A 32 13.54 2.50 -2.07
CA ALA A 32 12.33 1.71 -1.79
C ALA A 32 11.82 1.94 -0.37
N GLY A 33 12.71 2.01 0.62
CA GLY A 33 12.36 2.32 2.01
C GLY A 33 11.78 3.73 2.15
N GLU A 34 12.36 4.72 1.50
CA GLU A 34 11.85 6.09 1.49
C GLU A 34 10.46 6.18 0.84
N LEU A 35 10.29 5.53 -0.32
CA LEU A 35 9.00 5.47 -1.00
C LEU A 35 7.91 4.87 -0.10
N LEU A 36 8.21 3.77 0.60
CA LEU A 36 7.25 3.18 1.54
C LEU A 36 6.89 4.14 2.68
N VAL A 37 7.85 4.88 3.23
CA VAL A 37 7.56 5.89 4.27
C VAL A 37 6.70 7.03 3.73
N VAL A 38 6.94 7.47 2.49
CA VAL A 38 6.09 8.46 1.80
C VAL A 38 4.67 7.93 1.64
N LEU A 39 4.52 6.70 1.15
CA LEU A 39 3.22 6.05 1.01
C LEU A 39 2.50 5.96 2.36
N ALA A 40 3.18 5.55 3.42
CA ALA A 40 2.62 5.47 4.77
C ALA A 40 2.04 6.81 5.26
N ARG A 41 2.71 7.93 4.93
CA ARG A 41 2.24 9.29 5.25
C ARG A 41 1.04 9.69 4.40
N ILE A 42 0.97 9.26 3.14
CA ILE A 42 -0.17 9.55 2.25
C ILE A 42 -1.44 8.86 2.77
N VAL A 43 -1.34 7.63 3.27
CA VAL A 43 -2.49 6.89 3.82
C VAL A 43 -2.86 7.32 5.24
N GLU A 44 -1.94 7.96 5.96
CA GLU A 44 -2.18 8.41 7.32
C GLU A 44 -3.28 9.49 7.33
N GLY A 45 -4.40 9.17 7.99
CA GLY A 45 -5.55 10.06 8.08
C GLY A 45 -6.43 10.14 6.82
N LYS A 46 -6.20 9.28 5.81
CA LYS A 46 -7.05 9.18 4.62
C LYS A 46 -7.56 7.76 4.44
N ASP A 47 -8.81 7.58 4.03
CA ASP A 47 -9.24 6.30 3.47
C ASP A 47 -8.42 5.94 2.22
N VAL A 48 -8.44 4.65 1.87
CA VAL A 48 -7.56 4.12 0.82
C VAL A 48 -7.94 4.63 -0.57
N GLU A 49 -9.23 4.84 -0.85
CA GLU A 49 -9.68 5.43 -2.11
C GLU A 49 -9.18 6.88 -2.23
N ARG A 50 -9.19 7.65 -1.14
CA ARG A 50 -8.68 9.03 -1.14
C ARG A 50 -7.15 9.10 -1.16
N ALA A 51 -6.47 8.08 -0.66
CA ALA A 51 -5.01 8.00 -0.65
C ALA A 51 -4.44 7.54 -2.00
N PHE A 52 -5.09 6.56 -2.66
CA PHE A 52 -4.57 5.88 -3.84
C PHE A 52 -5.46 6.04 -5.09
N GLY A 53 -6.64 6.61 -4.99
CA GLY A 53 -7.61 6.69 -6.08
C GLY A 53 -8.41 5.40 -6.26
N ARG A 54 -9.08 5.27 -7.40
CA ARG A 54 -9.89 4.12 -7.77
C ARG A 54 -9.06 3.05 -8.47
N PRO A 55 -9.50 1.78 -8.47
CA PRO A 55 -8.83 0.71 -9.20
C PRO A 55 -8.53 1.05 -10.66
N GLY A 56 -9.48 1.72 -11.33
CA GLY A 56 -9.39 2.11 -12.74
C GLY A 56 -8.30 3.15 -13.03
N ASP A 57 -7.93 4.00 -12.06
CA ASP A 57 -6.89 5.02 -12.24
C ASP A 57 -5.50 4.41 -12.47
N TRP A 58 -5.31 3.18 -11.98
CA TRP A 58 -4.08 2.40 -12.15
C TRP A 58 -4.19 1.32 -13.25
N GLY A 59 -5.41 1.01 -13.68
CA GLY A 59 -5.72 -0.17 -14.48
C GLY A 59 -5.83 -1.45 -13.65
N TYR A 60 -6.84 -2.29 -13.95
CA TYR A 60 -7.17 -3.50 -13.18
C TYR A 60 -6.11 -4.61 -13.25
N SER A 61 -5.20 -4.58 -14.24
CA SER A 61 -4.07 -5.51 -14.33
C SER A 61 -2.86 -5.08 -13.49
N HIS A 62 -2.77 -3.80 -13.14
CA HIS A 62 -1.67 -3.27 -12.33
C HIS A 62 -1.81 -3.77 -10.88
N PRO A 63 -0.71 -4.11 -10.17
CA PRO A 63 -0.78 -4.64 -8.81
C PRO A 63 -1.59 -3.77 -7.83
N ILE A 64 -1.46 -2.44 -7.93
CA ILE A 64 -2.22 -1.48 -7.11
C ILE A 64 -3.72 -1.53 -7.49
N GLY A 65 -4.05 -1.41 -8.78
CA GLY A 65 -5.44 -1.45 -9.24
C GLY A 65 -6.14 -2.76 -8.87
N ARG A 66 -5.45 -3.89 -9.03
CA ARG A 66 -5.94 -5.22 -8.62
C ARG A 66 -6.21 -5.31 -7.12
N ALA A 67 -5.31 -4.77 -6.29
CA ALA A 67 -5.46 -4.78 -4.84
C ALA A 67 -6.64 -3.91 -4.38
N LEU A 68 -6.84 -2.75 -5.01
CA LEU A 68 -7.97 -1.86 -4.75
C LEU A 68 -9.30 -2.53 -5.14
N ALA A 69 -9.37 -3.15 -6.33
CA ALA A 69 -10.58 -3.84 -6.78
C ALA A 69 -10.98 -5.00 -5.86
N ALA A 70 -10.02 -5.84 -5.46
CA ALA A 70 -10.28 -6.95 -4.54
C ALA A 70 -10.81 -6.48 -3.18
N ARG A 71 -10.35 -5.31 -2.71
CA ARG A 71 -10.85 -4.68 -1.50
C ARG A 71 -12.29 -4.19 -1.68
N GLU A 72 -12.59 -3.48 -2.76
CA GLU A 72 -13.96 -3.02 -3.06
C GLU A 72 -14.95 -4.18 -3.13
N ASP A 73 -14.56 -5.29 -3.76
CA ASP A 73 -15.37 -6.51 -3.83
C ASP A 73 -15.62 -7.09 -2.43
N SER A 74 -14.59 -7.13 -1.58
CA SER A 74 -14.71 -7.62 -0.19
C SER A 74 -15.66 -6.75 0.66
N GLU A 75 -15.58 -5.43 0.52
CA GLU A 75 -16.46 -4.49 1.22
C GLU A 75 -17.91 -4.60 0.72
N ARG A 76 -18.11 -4.77 -0.59
CA ARG A 76 -19.44 -4.99 -1.19
C ARG A 76 -20.09 -6.28 -0.70
N GLU A 77 -19.33 -7.37 -0.57
CA GLU A 77 -19.84 -8.63 -0.04
C GLU A 77 -20.13 -8.55 1.46
N ALA A 78 -19.34 -7.79 2.23
CA ALA A 78 -19.61 -7.54 3.63
C ALA A 78 -20.91 -6.73 3.84
N ALA A 79 -21.21 -5.76 2.97
CA ALA A 79 -22.41 -4.93 3.05
C ALA A 79 -23.73 -5.67 2.69
N LYS A 80 -23.65 -6.84 2.07
CA LYS A 80 -24.81 -7.69 1.74
C LYS A 80 -25.24 -8.63 2.87
N ARG A 81 -24.42 -8.76 3.92
CA ARG A 81 -24.66 -9.63 5.07
C ARG A 81 -25.29 -8.85 6.21
#